data_AF-A0A1G1ZSR1-F1
#
_entry.id   AF-A0A1G1ZSR1-F1
#
_cell.length_a   1.000
_cell.length_b   1.000
_cell.length_c   1.000
_cell.angle_alpha   90.00
_cell.angle_beta   90.00
_cell.angle_gamma   90.00
#
_symmetry.space_group_name_H-M   'P 1'
#
loop_
_entity.id
_entity.type
_entity.pdbx_description
1 polymer ?
#
loop_
_entity_poly.entity_id
_entity_poly.type
_entity_poly.pdbx_seq_one_letter_code
_entity_poly.pdbx_strand_id
1 'polypeptide(L)'
;MTILQPNKNKFHLDSIFVLLIGAAILAAVLNIYLYSNIVSLRHGLSDNTDALQKSQAVNAELKNGLYKILGFDNLKKVASELALVKEARPGYLEAGVSVAASNLPQP
;
A
#
# COMPACT_ATOMS: atom_id res chain seq x y z
N MET A 1 -8.48 -65.44 53.73
CA MET A 1 -8.84 -65.29 52.29
C MET A 1 -8.73 -63.81 51.98
N THR A 2 -7.74 -63.39 51.18
CA THR A 2 -7.45 -61.97 50.95
C THR A 2 -8.05 -61.56 49.61
N ILE A 3 -9.08 -60.73 49.65
CA ILE A 3 -9.78 -60.24 48.47
C ILE A 3 -8.94 -59.09 47.88
N LEU A 4 -8.28 -59.34 46.75
CA LEU A 4 -7.68 -58.29 45.94
C LEU A 4 -8.80 -57.51 45.24
N GLN A 5 -8.98 -56.25 45.64
CA GLN A 5 -9.93 -55.34 44.99
C GLN A 5 -9.30 -54.77 43.71
N PRO A 6 -9.97 -54.84 42.54
CA PRO A 6 -9.43 -54.28 41.31
C PRO A 6 -9.49 -52.75 41.35
N ASN A 7 -8.37 -52.11 41.02
CA ASN A 7 -8.23 -50.65 40.96
C ASN A 7 -9.21 -50.05 39.92
N LYS A 8 -10.25 -49.37 40.41
CA LYS A 8 -11.34 -48.79 39.60
C LYS A 8 -10.97 -47.48 38.88
N ASN A 9 -9.76 -46.93 39.08
CA ASN A 9 -9.40 -45.59 38.61
C ASN A 9 -8.67 -45.53 37.26
N LYS A 10 -8.57 -46.65 36.52
CA LYS A 10 -7.83 -46.72 35.25
C LYS A 10 -8.50 -45.93 34.11
N PHE A 11 -9.83 -45.81 34.12
CA PHE A 11 -10.59 -45.24 33.01
C PHE A 11 -10.35 -43.74 32.79
N HIS A 12 -10.11 -42.98 33.87
CA HIS A 12 -9.85 -41.54 33.77
C HIS A 12 -8.46 -41.22 33.22
N LEU A 13 -7.44 -42.00 33.57
CA LEU A 13 -6.08 -41.79 33.09
C LEU A 13 -5.96 -42.07 31.58
N ASP A 14 -6.55 -43.16 31.10
CA ASP A 14 -6.54 -43.49 29.67
C ASP A 14 -7.24 -42.40 28.83
N SER A 15 -8.36 -41.86 29.32
CA SER A 15 -9.06 -40.76 28.64
C SER A 15 -8.22 -39.48 28.57
N ILE A 16 -7.43 -39.17 29.60
CA ILE A 16 -6.53 -38.00 29.61
C ILE A 16 -5.40 -38.21 28.59
N PHE A 17 -4.83 -39.41 28.51
CA PHE A 17 -3.77 -39.71 27.53
C PHE A 17 -4.27 -39.57 26.09
N VAL A 18 -5.46 -40.08 25.79
CA VAL A 18 -6.07 -39.93 24.45
C VAL A 18 -6.27 -38.46 24.11
N LEU A 19 -6.75 -37.65 25.05
CA LEU A 19 -6.94 -36.21 24.85
C LEU A 19 -5.62 -35.48 24.61
N LEU A 20 -4.56 -35.84 25.36
CA LEU A 20 -3.22 -35.27 25.19
C LEU A 20 -2.63 -35.58 23.82
N ILE A 21 -2.78 -36.83 23.37
CA ILE A 21 -2.31 -37.26 22.03
C ILE A 21 -3.10 -36.53 20.94
N GLY A 22 -4.43 -36.41 21.09
CA GLY A 22 -5.26 -35.65 20.16
C GLY A 22 -4.87 -34.18 20.08
N ALA A 23 -4.63 -33.55 21.24
CA ALA A 23 -4.16 -32.17 21.32
C ALA A 23 -2.78 -31.97 20.67
N ALA A 24 -1.86 -32.91 20.85
CA ALA A 24 -0.54 -32.86 20.22
C ALA A 24 -0.61 -32.95 18.69
N ILE A 25 -1.47 -33.84 18.17
CA ILE A 25 -1.70 -33.96 16.72
C ILE A 25 -2.32 -32.69 16.16
N LEU A 26 -3.35 -32.14 16.83
CA LEU A 26 -3.97 -30.88 16.43
C LEU A 26 -2.97 -29.73 16.42
N ALA A 27 -2.13 -29.63 17.45
CA ALA A 27 -1.08 -28.62 17.53
C ALA A 27 -0.06 -28.76 16.38
N ALA A 28 0.33 -29.98 16.01
CA ALA A 28 1.24 -30.23 14.89
C ALA A 28 0.63 -29.79 13.55
N VAL A 29 -0.64 -30.13 13.30
CA VAL A 29 -1.36 -29.73 12.07
C VAL A 29 -1.51 -28.21 12.00
N LEU A 30 -1.90 -27.57 13.12
CA LEU A 30 -1.99 -26.11 13.21
C LEU A 30 -0.64 -25.45 12.93
N ASN A 31 0.46 -26.00 13.44
CA ASN A 31 1.78 -25.43 13.24
C ASN A 31 2.19 -25.44 11.75
N ILE A 32 1.96 -26.57 11.07
CA ILE A 32 2.20 -26.68 9.62
C ILE A 32 1.34 -25.68 8.85
N TYR A 33 0.06 -25.55 9.19
CA TYR A 33 -0.86 -24.61 8.55
C TYR A 33 -0.45 -23.14 8.79
N LEU A 34 -0.08 -22.79 10.02
CA LEU A 34 0.41 -21.45 10.35
C LEU A 34 1.68 -21.12 9.57
N TYR A 35 2.64 -22.05 9.53
CA TYR A 35 3.89 -21.86 8.81
C TYR A 35 3.64 -21.61 7.32
N SER A 36 2.78 -22.43 6.69
CA SER A 36 2.42 -22.24 5.29
C SER A 36 1.79 -20.87 5.02
N ASN A 37 0.90 -20.42 5.91
CA ASN A 37 0.29 -19.10 5.78
C ASN A 37 1.31 -17.98 5.95
N ILE A 38 2.18 -18.06 6.97
CA ILE A 38 3.21 -17.04 7.21
C ILE A 38 4.14 -16.91 6.00
N VAL A 39 4.56 -18.04 5.41
CA VAL A 39 5.40 -18.04 4.21
C VAL A 39 4.65 -17.42 3.02
N SER A 40 3.38 -17.76 2.82
CA SER A 40 2.55 -17.19 1.76
C SER A 40 2.33 -15.69 1.95
N LEU A 41 2.05 -15.23 3.18
CA LEU A 41 1.91 -13.82 3.50
C LEU A 41 3.21 -13.07 3.23
N ARG A 42 4.36 -13.66 3.58
CA ARG A 42 5.67 -13.03 3.36
C ARG A 42 5.97 -12.85 1.87
N HIS A 43 5.65 -13.84 1.03
CA HIS A 43 5.77 -13.70 -0.42
C HIS A 43 4.83 -12.62 -0.96
N GLY A 44 3.56 -12.65 -0.56
CA GLY A 44 2.59 -11.63 -0.97
C GLY A 44 3.00 -10.21 -0.53
N LEU A 45 3.59 -10.04 0.65
CA LEU A 45 4.14 -8.77 1.10
C LEU A 45 5.31 -8.32 0.22
N SER A 46 6.23 -9.24 -0.14
CA SER A 46 7.37 -8.94 -1.03
C SER A 46 6.90 -8.49 -2.42
N ASP A 47 5.96 -9.21 -3.02
CA ASP A 47 5.42 -8.88 -4.33
C ASP A 47 4.73 -7.51 -4.32
N ASN A 48 4.00 -7.20 -3.24
CA ASN A 48 3.38 -5.89 -3.06
C ASN A 48 4.41 -4.77 -2.88
N THR A 49 5.52 -5.02 -2.16
CA THR A 49 6.59 -4.02 -2.03
C THR A 49 7.28 -3.75 -3.35
N ASP A 50 7.52 -4.77 -4.17
CA ASP A 50 8.12 -4.63 -5.48
C ASP A 50 7.19 -3.86 -6.44
N ALA A 51 5.89 -4.14 -6.39
CA ALA A 51 4.89 -3.39 -7.14
C ALA A 51 4.85 -1.91 -6.75
N LEU A 52 4.95 -1.60 -5.45
CA LEU A 52 5.01 -0.21 -4.96
C LEU A 52 6.28 0.50 -5.42
N GLN A 53 7.45 -0.15 -5.33
CA GLN A 53 8.70 0.44 -5.82
C GLN A 53 8.66 0.70 -7.33
N LYS A 54 8.14 -0.25 -8.11
CA LYS A 54 7.95 -0.08 -9.55
C LYS A 54 7.01 1.08 -9.86
N SER A 55 5.90 1.19 -9.12
CA SER A 55 4.95 2.30 -9.26
C SER A 55 5.60 3.65 -8.93
N GLN A 56 6.40 3.74 -7.87
CA GLN A 56 7.15 4.94 -7.52
C GLN A 56 8.16 5.32 -8.61
N ALA A 57 8.89 4.34 -9.15
CA ALA A 57 9.84 4.57 -10.24
C ALA A 57 9.13 5.10 -11.49
N VAL A 58 8.00 4.49 -11.89
CA VAL A 58 7.19 4.97 -13.03
C VAL A 58 6.64 6.37 -12.77
N ASN A 59 6.22 6.68 -11.53
CA ASN A 59 5.75 8.01 -11.18
C ASN A 59 6.87 9.06 -11.29
N ALA A 60 8.06 8.73 -10.82
CA ALA A 60 9.24 9.60 -10.93
C ALA A 60 9.64 9.80 -12.39
N GLU A 61 9.65 8.74 -13.20
CA GLU A 61 9.90 8.78 -14.64
C GLU A 61 8.90 9.70 -15.34
N LEU A 62 7.60 9.55 -15.04
CA LEU A 62 6.54 10.36 -15.63
C LEU A 62 6.68 11.84 -15.26
N LYS A 63 6.94 12.14 -13.98
CA LYS A 63 7.22 13.51 -13.52
C LYS A 63 8.42 14.09 -14.24
N ASN A 64 9.49 13.32 -14.37
CA ASN A 64 10.71 13.77 -15.04
C ASN A 64 10.46 14.01 -16.54
N GLY A 65 9.67 13.15 -17.20
CA GLY A 65 9.20 13.36 -18.56
C GLY A 65 8.37 14.64 -18.71
N LEU A 66 7.43 14.88 -17.80
CA LEU A 66 6.64 16.12 -17.75
C LEU A 66 7.53 17.35 -17.58
N TYR A 67 8.47 17.33 -16.64
CA TYR A 67 9.41 18.44 -16.45
C TYR A 67 10.37 18.64 -17.62
N LYS A 68 10.74 17.57 -18.33
CA LYS A 68 11.47 17.71 -19.59
C LYS A 68 10.62 18.44 -20.63
N ILE A 69 9.36 18.06 -20.83
CA ILE A 69 8.49 18.68 -21.84
C ILE A 69 8.16 20.13 -21.48
N LEU A 70 7.75 20.36 -20.23
CA LEU A 70 7.32 21.67 -19.72
C LEU A 70 8.49 22.52 -19.18
N GLY A 71 9.72 22.02 -19.28
CA GLY A 71 10.91 22.70 -18.81
C GLY A 71 11.05 24.05 -19.50
N PHE A 72 11.41 25.08 -18.73
CA PHE A 72 11.54 26.46 -19.20
C PHE A 72 12.44 26.57 -20.43
N ASP A 73 13.47 25.73 -20.54
CA ASP A 73 14.39 25.68 -21.67
C ASP A 73 13.73 25.16 -22.96
N ASN A 74 12.87 24.14 -22.86
CA ASN A 74 12.12 23.64 -24.01
C ASN A 74 10.97 24.58 -24.38
N LEU A 75 10.29 25.16 -23.40
CA LEU A 75 9.32 26.23 -23.66
C LEU A 75 9.97 27.44 -24.35
N LYS A 76 11.19 27.81 -23.96
CA LYS A 76 11.94 28.92 -24.57
C LYS A 76 12.36 28.59 -26.00
N LYS A 77 12.76 27.34 -26.28
CA LYS A 77 13.02 26.87 -27.65
C LYS A 77 11.77 26.92 -28.52
N VAL A 78 10.66 26.35 -28.05
CA VAL A 78 9.38 26.37 -28.77
C VAL A 78 8.88 27.81 -28.96
N ALA A 79 9.03 28.66 -27.96
CA ALA A 79 8.72 30.09 -28.08
C ALA A 79 9.60 30.79 -29.11
N SER A 80 10.91 30.50 -29.16
CA SER A 80 11.80 31.07 -30.18
C SER A 80 11.50 30.56 -31.59
N GLU A 81 11.10 29.29 -31.76
CA GLU A 81 10.68 28.73 -33.05
C GLU A 81 9.36 29.33 -33.55
N LEU A 82 8.45 29.65 -32.63
CA LEU A 82 7.17 30.30 -32.92
C LEU A 82 7.25 31.84 -32.92
N ALA A 83 8.45 32.42 -32.81
CA ALA A 83 8.69 33.86 -32.68
C ALA A 83 7.90 34.54 -31.53
N LEU A 84 7.57 33.78 -30.49
CA LEU A 84 6.89 34.26 -29.28
C LEU A 84 7.89 34.93 -28.36
N VAL A 85 7.61 36.18 -27.98
CA VAL A 85 8.45 37.00 -27.10
C VAL A 85 7.80 37.07 -25.71
N LYS A 86 8.60 36.96 -24.65
CA LYS A 86 8.12 37.11 -23.28
C LYS A 86 7.63 38.55 -23.06
N GLU A 87 6.33 38.72 -22.90
CA GLU A 87 5.71 40.01 -22.62
C GLU A 87 5.84 40.36 -21.13
N ALA A 88 6.54 41.46 -20.81
CA ALA A 88 6.82 41.85 -19.43
C ALA A 88 5.64 42.58 -18.74
N ARG A 89 4.74 43.17 -19.54
CA ARG A 89 3.55 43.91 -19.07
C ARG A 89 2.39 43.66 -20.04
N PRO A 90 1.69 42.54 -19.91
CA PRO A 90 0.57 42.23 -20.79
C PRO A 90 -0.60 43.18 -20.53
N GLY A 91 -0.86 44.09 -21.47
CA GLY A 91 -1.97 45.05 -21.39
C GLY A 91 -3.36 44.40 -21.40
N TYR A 92 -3.47 43.12 -21.78
CA TYR A 92 -4.70 42.33 -21.69
C TYR A 92 -5.03 41.85 -20.27
N LEU A 93 -4.09 41.92 -19.31
CA LEU A 93 -4.40 41.67 -17.89
C LEU A 93 -4.94 42.93 -17.18
N GLU A 94 -4.75 44.12 -17.74
CA GLU A 94 -5.22 45.39 -17.16
C GLU A 94 -6.68 45.69 -17.50
N ALA A 95 -7.20 45.13 -18.59
CA ALA A 95 -8.59 45.27 -19.00
C ALA A 95 -9.52 44.29 -18.26
N GLY A 96 -9.73 44.51 -16.95
CA GLY A 96 -10.74 43.72 -16.22
C GLY A 96 -10.83 43.88 -14.72
N VAL A 97 -9.84 44.46 -14.04
CA VAL A 97 -9.91 44.61 -12.58
C VAL A 97 -11.03 45.57 -12.17
N SER A 98 -11.36 46.57 -13.00
CA SER A 98 -12.43 47.52 -12.71
C SER A 98 -13.85 46.96 -12.92
N VAL A 99 -14.03 45.95 -13.78
CA VAL A 99 -15.36 45.38 -14.09
C VAL A 99 -15.69 44.20 -13.16
N ALA A 100 -14.67 43.52 -12.62
CA ALA A 100 -14.86 42.47 -11.63
C ALA A 100 -15.16 43.03 -10.21
N ALA A 101 -14.60 44.20 -9.86
CA ALA A 101 -14.79 44.81 -8.54
C ALA A 101 -16.12 45.59 -8.39
N SER A 102 -16.77 45.99 -9.49
CA SER A 102 -18.01 46.78 -9.45
C SER A 102 -19.28 45.94 -9.26
N ASN A 103 -19.19 44.60 -9.32
CA ASN A 103 -20.32 43.68 -9.25
C ASN A 103 -20.35 42.83 -7.96
N LEU A 104 -19.55 43.18 -6.94
CA LEU A 104 -19.70 42.57 -5.62
C LEU A 104 -20.92 43.19 -4.91
N PRO A 105 -21.95 42.42 -4.55
CA PRO A 105 -23.04 42.94 -3.73
C PRO A 105 -22.44 43.35 -2.38
N GLN A 106 -22.62 44.62 -2.02
CA GLN A 106 -22.30 45.09 -0.67
C GLN A 106 -23.24 44.39 0.34
N PRO A 107 -22.75 44.06 1.55
CA PRO A 107 -23.55 43.43 2.60
C PRO A 107 -24.70 44.32 3.09
#